data_AF-A0A379KGR4-F1
#
_entry.id   AF-A0A379KGR4-F1
#
_cell.length_a   1.000
_cell.length_b   1.000
_cell.length_c   1.000
_cell.angle_alpha   90.00
_cell.angle_beta   90.00
_cell.angle_gamma   90.00
#
_symmetry.space_group_name_H-M   'P 1'
#
loop_
_entity.id
_entity.type
_entity.pdbx_description
1 polymer ?
#
loop_
_entity_poly.entity_id
_entity_poly.type
_entity_poly.pdbx_seq_one_letter_code
_entity_poly.pdbx_strand_id
1 'polypeptide(L)'
;MENEMNGKTIGANASINGNASCHTQGPGLRLRLSSLAPVVLAACVLLPATSSELQAKDISMQDNQSQYQPYTLGMKLPDGVFPPMKGYTHGDLIAAAQARVEAFMKAQKVDPTLIRESLIALATHLNTRLEKEGAEYQISSWYQKPYDDLEARNRSVERLGEHFGGVAVDGAADSLEGSPLLYKGREFCSDLIGAAGDGVHDLIVTLNKPGA
;
A
#
# COMPACT_ATOMS: atom_id res chain seq x y z
N MET A 1 3.10 -31.24 -60.00
CA MET A 1 4.42 -30.60 -60.18
C MET A 1 4.78 -29.95 -58.85
N GLU A 2 4.92 -30.73 -57.78
CA GLU A 2 6.07 -31.60 -57.47
C GLU A 2 7.38 -30.81 -57.49
N ASN A 3 7.87 -30.46 -56.30
CA ASN A 3 9.17 -30.97 -55.90
C ASN A 3 9.26 -31.15 -54.38
N GLU A 4 9.63 -32.37 -54.04
CA GLU A 4 9.78 -32.98 -52.74
C GLU A 4 11.21 -32.79 -52.19
N MET A 5 11.31 -32.91 -50.87
CA MET A 5 12.43 -33.49 -50.09
C MET A 5 13.83 -32.87 -50.17
N ASN A 6 14.33 -32.41 -49.01
CA ASN A 6 15.18 -33.30 -48.20
C ASN A 6 15.30 -32.80 -46.75
N GLY A 7 15.08 -33.70 -45.79
CA GLY A 7 15.41 -33.49 -44.38
C GLY A 7 16.69 -34.23 -43.99
N LYS A 8 17.34 -33.83 -42.90
CA LYS A 8 17.92 -34.75 -41.89
C LYS A 8 18.43 -34.02 -40.62
N THR A 9 17.60 -34.10 -39.57
CA THR A 9 17.84 -34.61 -38.20
C THR A 9 19.10 -34.29 -37.34
N ILE A 10 18.79 -34.18 -36.03
CA ILE A 10 19.54 -34.46 -34.77
C ILE A 10 20.24 -33.29 -34.05
N GLY A 11 19.79 -33.04 -32.80
CA GLY A 11 20.54 -32.32 -31.77
C GLY A 11 19.74 -32.17 -30.47
N ALA A 12 20.10 -32.92 -29.43
CA ALA A 12 19.34 -33.15 -28.19
C ALA A 12 19.26 -31.97 -27.19
N ASN A 13 18.23 -32.05 -26.33
CA ASN A 13 18.14 -31.68 -24.90
C ASN A 13 19.00 -30.54 -24.32
N ALA A 14 18.33 -29.55 -23.72
CA ALA A 14 18.65 -29.10 -22.37
C ALA A 14 17.47 -28.31 -21.75
N SER A 15 16.87 -28.91 -20.72
CA SER A 15 16.10 -28.22 -19.69
C SER A 15 17.06 -27.44 -18.80
N ILE A 16 16.81 -26.14 -18.58
CA ILE A 16 17.42 -25.41 -17.46
C ILE A 16 16.39 -24.42 -16.87
N ASN A 17 15.90 -24.78 -15.68
CA ASN A 17 15.33 -23.87 -14.69
C ASN A 17 16.32 -22.73 -14.39
N GLY A 18 15.90 -21.48 -14.59
CA GLY A 18 16.62 -20.29 -14.16
C GLY A 18 15.89 -19.59 -13.02
N ASN A 19 16.07 -20.10 -11.81
CA ASN A 19 15.70 -19.43 -10.56
C ASN A 19 16.77 -18.36 -10.28
N ALA A 20 16.45 -17.07 -10.37
CA ALA A 20 17.36 -15.98 -10.00
C ALA A 20 16.98 -15.45 -8.61
N SER A 21 17.46 -16.16 -7.59
CA SER A 21 17.55 -15.70 -6.22
C SER A 21 18.89 -14.96 -6.06
N CYS A 22 18.89 -13.70 -5.65
CA CYS A 22 20.11 -12.92 -5.43
C CYS A 22 20.48 -12.92 -3.94
N HIS A 23 21.36 -13.85 -3.55
CA HIS A 23 22.08 -13.84 -2.28
C HIS A 23 23.51 -14.38 -2.45
N THR A 24 24.52 -13.55 -2.14
CA THR A 24 25.93 -13.91 -1.88
C THR A 24 26.55 -12.74 -1.10
N GLN A 25 26.74 -12.81 0.23
CA GLN A 25 27.90 -13.30 1.02
C GLN A 25 29.29 -12.72 0.63
N GLY A 26 30.00 -12.16 1.64
CA GLY A 26 31.42 -11.71 1.62
C GLY A 26 32.42 -12.87 1.50
N PRO A 27 33.72 -12.81 1.95
CA PRO A 27 34.36 -11.95 2.97
C PRO A 27 35.80 -11.45 2.61
N GLY A 28 36.53 -10.76 3.52
CA GLY A 28 38.00 -10.67 3.44
C GLY A 28 38.75 -9.51 4.16
N LEU A 29 39.13 -9.76 5.41
CA LEU A 29 40.17 -9.13 6.29
C LEU A 29 41.11 -8.03 5.76
N ARG A 30 41.38 -7.02 6.61
CA ARG A 30 42.73 -6.77 7.19
C ARG A 30 42.69 -5.90 8.46
N LEU A 31 43.20 -6.46 9.56
CA LEU A 31 43.55 -5.75 10.80
C LEU A 31 44.67 -4.72 10.55
N ARG A 32 44.59 -3.56 11.23
CA ARG A 32 45.77 -2.90 11.81
C ARG A 32 45.48 -2.43 13.24
N LEU A 33 46.49 -2.68 14.06
CA LEU A 33 46.58 -2.56 15.52
C LEU A 33 47.46 -1.36 15.85
N SER A 34 47.06 -0.56 16.86
CA SER A 34 47.79 0.46 17.66
C SER A 34 46.79 1.60 17.95
N SER A 35 46.64 2.19 19.14
CA SER A 35 47.44 2.30 20.35
C SER A 35 46.51 2.72 21.52
N LEU A 36 46.96 2.52 22.77
CA LEU A 36 46.25 2.68 24.04
C LEU A 36 45.89 4.12 24.50
N ALA A 37 44.71 4.22 25.14
CA ALA A 37 44.32 4.97 26.37
C ALA A 37 44.35 6.53 26.41
N PRO A 38 43.58 7.23 27.30
CA PRO A 38 42.79 6.76 28.45
C PRO A 38 41.32 7.29 28.56
N VAL A 39 40.67 6.76 29.60
CA VAL A 39 39.37 7.03 30.20
C VAL A 39 39.03 8.52 30.39
N VAL A 40 37.83 8.93 29.97
CA VAL A 40 37.07 10.02 30.63
C VAL A 40 35.64 9.53 30.86
N LEU A 41 35.37 9.28 32.14
CA LEU A 41 34.06 9.02 32.72
C LEU A 41 33.29 10.34 32.73
N ALA A 42 32.26 10.48 31.90
CA ALA A 42 31.32 11.59 31.97
C ALA A 42 29.91 11.02 32.14
N ALA A 43 29.37 11.18 33.35
CA ALA A 43 28.01 10.88 33.71
C ALA A 43 27.05 11.76 32.90
N CYS A 44 26.42 11.19 31.86
CA CYS A 44 25.24 11.78 31.26
C CYS A 44 24.03 11.40 32.09
N VAL A 45 23.49 12.44 32.71
CA VAL A 45 22.29 12.49 33.53
C VAL A 45 21.13 11.80 32.81
N LEU A 46 20.48 10.87 33.52
CA LEU A 46 19.16 10.33 33.20
C LEU A 46 18.17 11.50 33.09
N LEU A 47 17.92 11.94 31.87
CA LEU A 47 16.69 12.66 31.54
C LEU A 47 15.55 11.64 31.58
N PRO A 48 14.47 11.87 32.36
CA PRO A 48 13.25 11.11 32.14
C PRO A 48 12.76 11.48 30.74
N ALA A 49 12.86 10.52 29.82
CA ALA A 49 12.02 10.52 28.63
C ALA A 49 10.58 10.58 29.15
N THR A 50 9.93 11.73 29.02
CA THR A 50 8.49 11.81 29.16
C THR A 50 7.92 11.04 27.99
N SER A 51 7.71 9.73 28.20
CA SER A 51 6.88 8.87 27.37
C SER A 51 5.52 9.55 27.22
N SER A 52 5.35 10.29 26.12
CA SER A 52 4.03 10.60 25.57
C SER A 52 3.52 9.45 24.68
N GLU A 53 4.21 8.31 24.71
CA GLU A 53 3.73 7.02 24.20
C GLU A 53 2.83 6.35 25.25
N LEU A 54 1.58 6.82 25.35
CA LEU A 54 0.41 6.17 25.98
C LEU A 54 -0.68 7.24 25.85
N GLN A 55 -1.62 7.21 24.90
CA GLN A 55 -2.55 6.14 24.64
C GLN A 55 -3.04 6.20 23.19
N ALA A 56 -2.32 5.58 22.27
CA ALA A 56 -3.02 4.95 21.15
C ALA A 56 -3.56 3.63 21.72
N LYS A 57 -4.72 3.70 22.37
CA LYS A 57 -5.52 2.49 22.56
C LYS A 57 -5.93 2.12 21.15
N ASP A 58 -5.16 1.19 20.58
CA ASP A 58 -5.46 0.46 19.36
C ASP A 58 -6.98 0.25 19.35
N ILE A 59 -7.69 0.90 18.43
CA ILE A 59 -9.11 0.62 18.21
C ILE A 59 -9.10 -0.70 17.44
N SER A 60 -8.69 -1.74 18.15
CA SER A 60 -8.50 -3.06 17.63
C SER A 60 -9.89 -3.65 17.50
N MET A 61 -10.37 -3.78 16.27
CA MET A 61 -11.45 -4.70 15.92
C MET A 61 -10.97 -6.17 15.95
N GLN A 62 -10.03 -6.52 16.86
CA GLN A 62 -9.62 -7.90 17.13
C GLN A 62 -10.40 -8.49 18.31
N ASP A 63 -11.71 -8.29 18.36
CA ASP A 63 -12.60 -9.21 19.06
C ASP A 63 -12.91 -10.43 18.17
N ASN A 64 -11.86 -11.21 17.88
CA ASN A 64 -11.86 -12.66 17.58
C ASN A 64 -12.98 -13.31 16.74
N GLN A 65 -13.69 -12.58 15.87
CA GLN A 65 -14.66 -13.10 14.87
C GLN A 65 -14.77 -12.23 13.60
N SER A 66 -13.81 -11.34 13.36
CA SER A 66 -13.96 -10.10 12.58
C SER A 66 -14.01 -10.29 11.05
N GLN A 67 -15.13 -10.79 10.53
CA GLN A 67 -15.50 -10.52 9.13
C GLN A 67 -15.97 -9.07 9.03
N TYR A 68 -15.49 -8.35 8.01
CA TYR A 68 -16.01 -7.02 7.66
C TYR A 68 -17.54 -7.07 7.53
N GLN A 69 -18.21 -6.12 8.19
CA GLN A 69 -19.65 -5.94 8.07
C GLN A 69 -19.93 -4.58 7.44
N PRO A 70 -20.52 -4.55 6.24
CA PRO A 70 -20.98 -3.30 5.63
C PRO A 70 -21.92 -2.55 6.58
N TYR A 71 -21.76 -1.23 6.69
CA TYR A 71 -22.60 -0.43 7.58
C TYR A 71 -24.06 -0.46 7.12
N THR A 72 -24.96 -0.71 8.07
CA THR A 72 -26.40 -0.52 7.88
C THR A 72 -26.90 0.59 8.81
N LEU A 73 -27.81 1.42 8.31
CA LEU A 73 -28.34 2.54 9.09
C LEU A 73 -29.02 2.02 10.37
N GLY A 74 -28.58 2.52 11.52
CA GLY A 74 -29.07 2.06 12.83
C GLY A 74 -28.32 0.87 13.41
N MET A 75 -27.28 0.37 12.74
CA MET A 75 -26.35 -0.61 13.31
C MET A 75 -25.66 -0.03 14.55
N LYS A 76 -25.67 -0.80 15.63
CA LYS A 76 -24.93 -0.44 16.84
C LYS A 76 -23.45 -0.70 16.62
N LEU A 77 -22.65 0.36 16.67
CA LEU A 77 -21.20 0.29 16.54
C LEU A 77 -20.53 0.17 17.92
N PRO A 78 -19.31 -0.39 18.00
CA PRO A 78 -18.50 -0.34 19.20
C PRO A 78 -18.27 1.10 19.68
N ASP A 79 -18.04 1.26 20.98
CA ASP A 79 -17.77 2.58 21.56
C ASP A 79 -16.53 3.22 20.92
N GLY A 80 -16.66 4.47 20.50
CA GLY A 80 -15.58 5.21 19.81
C GLY A 80 -15.44 4.93 18.31
N VAL A 81 -16.27 4.03 17.74
CA VAL A 81 -16.35 3.80 16.30
C VAL A 81 -17.50 4.61 15.71
N PHE A 82 -17.21 5.38 14.66
CA PHE A 82 -18.17 6.22 13.96
C PHE A 82 -18.63 5.55 12.66
N PRO A 83 -19.87 5.81 12.22
CA PRO A 83 -20.37 5.28 10.95
C PRO A 83 -19.56 5.85 9.77
N PRO A 84 -19.47 5.13 8.64
CA PRO A 84 -18.73 5.59 7.46
C PRO A 84 -19.18 6.98 7.01
N MET A 85 -18.21 7.82 6.66
CA MET A 85 -18.48 9.16 6.15
C MET A 85 -18.73 9.12 4.64
N LYS A 86 -19.75 9.86 4.20
CA LYS A 86 -20.01 10.06 2.77
C LYS A 86 -18.77 10.68 2.11
N GLY A 87 -18.36 10.16 0.95
CA GLY A 87 -17.16 10.61 0.24
C GLY A 87 -15.87 9.92 0.67
N TYR A 88 -15.93 9.07 1.70
CA TYR A 88 -14.79 8.32 2.24
C TYR A 88 -15.16 6.85 2.51
N THR A 89 -16.16 6.34 1.79
CA THR A 89 -16.52 4.90 1.80
C THR A 89 -15.49 4.09 1.02
N HIS A 90 -15.50 2.76 1.14
CA HIS A 90 -14.64 1.93 0.29
C HIS A 90 -14.81 2.22 -1.20
N GLY A 91 -16.05 2.44 -1.66
CA GLY A 91 -16.34 2.79 -3.04
C GLY A 91 -15.72 4.11 -3.47
N ASP A 92 -15.71 5.12 -2.60
CA ASP A 92 -15.10 6.43 -2.87
C ASP A 92 -13.57 6.31 -2.97
N LEU A 93 -12.95 5.55 -2.06
CA LEU A 93 -11.49 5.28 -2.07
C LEU A 93 -11.09 4.53 -3.35
N ILE A 94 -11.86 3.50 -3.72
CA ILE A 94 -11.63 2.75 -4.97
C ILE A 94 -11.78 3.66 -6.19
N ALA A 95 -12.82 4.50 -6.24
CA ALA A 95 -13.03 5.42 -7.34
C ALA A 95 -11.88 6.43 -7.48
N ALA A 96 -11.35 6.94 -6.37
CA ALA A 96 -10.21 7.85 -6.37
C ALA A 96 -8.93 7.17 -6.91
N ALA A 97 -8.66 5.93 -6.48
CA ALA A 97 -7.55 5.14 -7.00
C ALA A 97 -7.70 4.87 -8.52
N GLN A 98 -8.88 4.40 -8.93
CA GLN A 98 -9.18 4.09 -10.34
C GLN A 98 -9.04 5.31 -11.24
N ALA A 99 -9.50 6.49 -10.79
CA ALA A 99 -9.40 7.72 -11.59
C ALA A 99 -7.94 8.08 -11.90
N ARG A 100 -7.03 7.98 -10.92
CA ARG A 100 -5.60 8.24 -11.12
C ARG A 100 -4.94 7.19 -12.00
N VAL A 101 -5.21 5.91 -11.76
CA VAL A 101 -4.67 4.80 -12.55
C VAL A 101 -5.15 4.86 -14.00
N GLU A 102 -6.44 5.14 -14.23
CA GLU A 102 -6.99 5.29 -15.57
C GLU A 102 -6.33 6.44 -16.33
N ALA A 103 -6.16 7.61 -15.68
CA ALA A 103 -5.48 8.75 -16.28
C ALA A 103 -4.02 8.40 -16.67
N PHE A 104 -3.29 7.72 -15.80
CA PHE A 104 -1.94 7.23 -16.08
C PHE A 104 -1.94 6.26 -17.28
N MET A 105 -2.78 5.24 -17.29
CA MET A 105 -2.81 4.26 -18.37
C MET A 105 -3.22 4.88 -19.72
N LYS A 106 -4.14 5.85 -19.71
CA LYS A 106 -4.51 6.62 -20.91
C LYS A 106 -3.32 7.43 -21.44
N ALA A 107 -2.55 8.09 -20.57
CA ALA A 107 -1.35 8.82 -20.97
C ALA A 107 -0.28 7.89 -21.59
N GLN A 108 -0.19 6.66 -21.09
CA GLN A 108 0.70 5.62 -21.60
C GLN A 108 0.15 4.85 -22.82
N LYS A 109 -0.99 5.30 -23.38
CA LYS A 109 -1.64 4.71 -24.57
C LYS A 109 -1.89 3.21 -24.41
N VAL A 110 -2.26 2.77 -23.21
CA VAL A 110 -2.70 1.39 -22.96
C VAL A 110 -4.00 1.13 -23.73
N ASP A 111 -4.16 -0.09 -24.23
CA ASP A 111 -5.38 -0.50 -24.92
C ASP A 111 -6.62 -0.29 -24.00
N PRO A 112 -7.71 0.34 -24.49
CA PRO A 112 -8.88 0.64 -23.66
C PRO A 112 -9.55 -0.58 -23.03
N THR A 113 -9.51 -1.73 -23.69
CA THR A 113 -10.04 -2.99 -23.13
C THR A 113 -9.17 -3.43 -21.95
N LEU A 114 -7.85 -3.42 -22.14
CA LEU A 114 -6.92 -3.74 -21.06
C LEU A 114 -7.03 -2.76 -19.89
N ILE A 115 -7.26 -1.47 -20.14
CA ILE A 115 -7.54 -0.49 -19.09
C ILE A 115 -8.76 -0.93 -18.27
N ARG A 116 -9.87 -1.23 -18.93
CA ARG A 116 -11.12 -1.64 -18.25
C ARG A 116 -10.92 -2.85 -17.37
N GLU A 117 -10.32 -3.91 -17.89
CA GLU A 117 -10.07 -5.14 -17.12
C GLU A 117 -9.12 -4.89 -15.95
N SER A 118 -8.09 -4.07 -16.15
CA SER A 118 -7.14 -3.71 -15.08
C SER A 118 -7.80 -2.90 -13.96
N LEU A 119 -8.73 -2.00 -14.29
CA LEU A 119 -9.49 -1.24 -13.29
C LEU A 119 -10.47 -2.12 -12.50
N ILE A 120 -11.04 -3.15 -13.12
CA ILE A 120 -11.89 -4.13 -12.44
C ILE A 120 -11.05 -4.97 -11.45
N ALA A 121 -9.88 -5.43 -11.90
CA ALA A 121 -8.94 -6.14 -11.02
C ALA A 121 -8.50 -5.25 -9.84
N LEU A 122 -8.10 -4.00 -10.12
CA LEU A 122 -7.74 -3.03 -9.10
C LEU A 122 -8.85 -2.85 -8.06
N ALA A 123 -10.09 -2.63 -8.49
CA ALA A 123 -11.22 -2.47 -7.56
C ALA A 123 -11.43 -3.70 -6.68
N THR A 124 -11.29 -4.90 -7.24
CA THR A 124 -11.51 -6.17 -6.52
C THR A 124 -10.45 -6.37 -5.43
N HIS A 125 -9.17 -6.24 -5.78
CA HIS A 125 -8.06 -6.41 -4.85
C HIS A 125 -8.01 -5.30 -3.80
N LEU A 126 -8.25 -4.06 -4.21
CA LEU A 126 -8.31 -2.92 -3.30
C LEU A 126 -9.48 -3.04 -2.32
N ASN A 127 -10.68 -3.39 -2.78
CA ASN A 127 -11.82 -3.58 -1.88
C ASN A 127 -11.52 -4.63 -0.82
N THR A 128 -10.95 -5.77 -1.21
CA THR A 128 -10.58 -6.84 -0.27
C THR A 128 -9.65 -6.34 0.83
N ARG A 129 -8.68 -5.48 0.48
CA ARG A 129 -7.76 -4.89 1.47
C ARG A 129 -8.44 -3.85 2.34
N LEU A 130 -9.25 -2.97 1.77
CA LEU A 130 -10.00 -1.97 2.53
C LEU A 130 -10.97 -2.61 3.52
N GLU A 131 -11.65 -3.69 3.12
CA GLU A 131 -12.52 -4.48 4.01
C GLU A 131 -11.75 -5.14 5.14
N LYS A 132 -10.58 -5.73 4.84
CA LYS A 132 -9.70 -6.32 5.85
C LYS A 132 -9.28 -5.30 6.91
N GLU A 133 -9.01 -4.07 6.51
CA GLU A 133 -8.66 -2.98 7.42
C GLU A 133 -9.91 -2.31 8.05
N GLY A 134 -11.11 -2.51 7.51
CA GLY A 134 -12.28 -1.71 7.89
C GLY A 134 -12.07 -0.21 7.65
N ALA A 135 -11.46 0.13 6.51
CA ALA A 135 -10.91 1.44 6.22
C ALA A 135 -11.92 2.59 6.42
N GLU A 136 -13.15 2.43 5.96
CA GLU A 136 -14.17 3.49 6.08
C GLU A 136 -14.56 3.80 7.53
N TYR A 137 -14.54 2.80 8.42
CA TYR A 137 -14.77 2.98 9.84
C TYR A 137 -13.56 3.64 10.51
N GLN A 138 -12.35 3.19 10.17
CA GLN A 138 -11.13 3.79 10.70
C GLN A 138 -11.02 5.26 10.31
N ILE A 139 -11.13 5.59 9.02
CA ILE A 139 -11.07 6.98 8.54
C ILE A 139 -12.09 7.84 9.26
N SER A 140 -13.34 7.39 9.31
CA SER A 140 -14.43 8.11 9.99
C SER A 140 -14.15 8.35 11.47
N SER A 141 -13.73 7.30 12.19
CA SER A 141 -13.53 7.35 13.64
C SER A 141 -12.33 8.19 14.02
N TRP A 142 -11.23 8.04 13.29
CA TRP A 142 -10.04 8.84 13.51
C TRP A 142 -10.27 10.31 13.17
N TYR A 143 -11.02 10.63 12.10
CA TYR A 143 -11.31 12.02 11.77
C TYR A 143 -12.25 12.69 12.79
N GLN A 144 -13.28 11.97 13.25
CA GLN A 144 -14.33 12.54 14.12
C GLN A 144 -13.99 12.54 15.62
N LYS A 145 -12.91 11.88 16.04
CA LYS A 145 -12.51 11.90 17.45
C LYS A 145 -12.15 13.33 17.89
N PRO A 146 -12.34 13.66 19.19
CA PRO A 146 -11.94 14.96 19.70
C PRO A 146 -10.41 15.12 19.66
N TYR A 147 -9.96 16.31 19.27
CA TYR A 147 -8.56 16.71 19.29
C TYR A 147 -8.37 17.96 20.14
N ASP A 148 -7.25 18.03 20.85
CA ASP A 148 -6.89 19.18 21.69
C ASP A 148 -6.60 20.43 20.85
N ASP A 149 -6.03 20.25 19.66
CA ASP A 149 -5.77 21.32 18.71
C ASP A 149 -5.93 20.88 17.24
N LEU A 150 -6.03 21.87 16.36
CA LEU A 150 -6.24 21.67 14.92
C LEU A 150 -5.05 20.97 14.24
N GLU A 151 -3.84 21.23 14.73
CA GLU A 151 -2.60 20.71 14.16
C GLU A 151 -2.46 19.21 14.43
N ALA A 152 -2.90 18.74 15.59
CA ALA A 152 -2.98 17.33 15.94
C ALA A 152 -3.96 16.59 15.02
N ARG A 153 -5.11 17.19 14.70
CA ARG A 153 -6.03 16.64 13.70
C ARG A 153 -5.40 16.61 12.32
N ASN A 154 -4.77 17.70 11.88
CA ASN A 154 -4.10 17.76 10.57
C ASN A 154 -3.09 16.63 10.38
N ARG A 155 -2.19 16.45 11.36
CA ARG A 155 -1.19 15.36 11.34
C ARG A 155 -1.84 13.98 11.35
N SER A 156 -2.97 13.82 12.03
CA SER A 156 -3.68 12.54 12.07
C SER A 156 -4.30 12.20 10.72
N VAL A 157 -4.90 13.18 10.04
CA VAL A 157 -5.44 13.01 8.69
C VAL A 157 -4.33 12.70 7.69
N GLU A 158 -3.19 13.38 7.80
CA GLU A 158 -2.03 13.09 6.94
C GLU A 158 -1.59 11.63 7.09
N ARG A 159 -1.42 11.15 8.33
CA ARG A 159 -1.06 9.75 8.58
C ARG A 159 -2.10 8.75 8.09
N LEU A 160 -3.40 9.08 8.17
CA LEU A 160 -4.44 8.25 7.56
C LEU A 160 -4.26 8.20 6.04
N GLY A 161 -3.98 9.34 5.40
CA GLY A 161 -3.69 9.42 3.98
C GLY A 161 -2.50 8.56 3.59
N GLU A 162 -1.38 8.67 4.32
CA GLU A 162 -0.19 7.84 4.11
C GLU A 162 -0.49 6.35 4.26
N HIS A 163 -1.21 5.98 5.33
CA HIS A 163 -1.53 4.59 5.62
C HIS A 163 -2.42 3.97 4.54
N PHE A 164 -3.56 4.59 4.23
CA PHE A 164 -4.51 4.04 3.26
C PHE A 164 -4.05 4.24 1.81
N GLY A 165 -3.20 5.24 1.54
CA GLY A 165 -2.42 5.32 0.30
C GLY A 165 -1.52 4.10 0.14
N GLY A 166 -0.81 3.68 1.19
CA GLY A 166 -0.04 2.43 1.21
C GLY A 166 -0.90 1.18 0.99
N VAL A 167 -2.06 1.09 1.63
CA VAL A 167 -3.03 0.00 1.39
C VAL A 167 -3.44 -0.06 -0.09
N ALA A 168 -3.62 1.09 -0.73
CA ALA A 168 -3.93 1.17 -2.16
C ALA A 168 -2.77 0.78 -3.07
N VAL A 169 -1.53 1.12 -2.71
CA VAL A 169 -0.32 0.63 -3.40
C VAL A 169 -0.28 -0.89 -3.38
N ASP A 170 -0.49 -1.50 -2.21
CA ASP A 170 -0.46 -2.96 -2.08
C ASP A 170 -1.61 -3.63 -2.86
N GLY A 171 -2.82 -3.06 -2.82
CA GLY A 171 -3.96 -3.57 -3.59
C GLY A 171 -3.75 -3.48 -5.10
N ALA A 172 -3.13 -2.39 -5.55
CA ALA A 172 -2.74 -2.24 -6.94
C ALA A 172 -1.63 -3.23 -7.35
N ALA A 173 -0.65 -3.47 -6.48
CA ALA A 173 0.40 -4.45 -6.71
C ALA A 173 -0.16 -5.87 -6.86
N ASP A 174 -1.06 -6.29 -5.97
CA ASP A 174 -1.73 -7.60 -6.08
C ASP A 174 -2.53 -7.71 -7.39
N SER A 175 -3.21 -6.62 -7.81
CA SER A 175 -4.02 -6.62 -9.03
C SER A 175 -3.21 -6.81 -10.33
N LEU A 176 -1.88 -6.64 -10.28
CA LEU A 176 -1.00 -6.86 -11.41
C LEU A 176 -0.60 -8.33 -11.59
N GLU A 177 -0.89 -9.21 -10.63
CA GLU A 177 -0.56 -10.62 -10.74
C GLU A 177 -1.22 -11.24 -11.99
N GLY A 178 -0.40 -11.84 -12.87
CA GLY A 178 -0.87 -12.41 -14.14
C GLY A 178 -1.32 -11.39 -15.20
N SER A 179 -1.22 -10.08 -14.92
CA SER A 179 -1.65 -9.04 -15.84
C SER A 179 -0.68 -8.88 -17.03
N PRO A 180 -1.20 -8.71 -18.27
CA PRO A 180 -0.38 -8.32 -19.42
C PRO A 180 0.37 -6.99 -19.24
N LEU A 181 -0.05 -6.15 -18.28
CA LEU A 181 0.64 -4.90 -17.96
C LEU A 181 2.07 -5.13 -17.44
N LEU A 182 2.38 -6.30 -16.89
CA LEU A 182 3.73 -6.66 -16.44
C LEU A 182 4.76 -6.60 -17.59
N TYR A 183 4.34 -6.81 -18.84
CA TYR A 183 5.22 -6.73 -20.01
C TYR A 183 5.66 -5.30 -20.35
N LYS A 184 5.04 -4.27 -19.75
CA LYS A 184 5.48 -2.86 -19.89
C LYS A 184 6.70 -2.52 -19.03
N GLY A 185 7.06 -3.40 -18.09
CA GLY A 185 8.27 -3.27 -17.28
C GLY A 185 8.05 -2.61 -15.92
N ARG A 186 9.11 -2.66 -15.11
CA ARG A 186 9.09 -2.28 -13.69
C ARG A 186 8.65 -0.84 -13.44
N GLU A 187 9.18 0.10 -14.22
CA GLU A 187 8.89 1.53 -14.07
C GLU A 187 7.40 1.80 -14.28
N PHE A 188 6.83 1.28 -15.37
CA PHE A 188 5.39 1.37 -15.62
C PHE A 188 4.55 0.80 -14.47
N CYS A 189 4.91 -0.37 -13.95
CA CYS A 189 4.20 -0.98 -12.82
C CYS A 189 4.33 -0.14 -11.55
N SER A 190 5.52 0.38 -11.26
CA SER A 190 5.79 1.24 -10.09
C SER A 190 4.95 2.52 -10.13
N ASP A 191 4.90 3.16 -11.30
CA ASP A 191 4.13 4.39 -11.48
C ASP A 191 2.62 4.12 -11.41
N LEU A 192 2.16 2.97 -11.93
CA LEU A 192 0.76 2.56 -11.85
C LEU A 192 0.31 2.35 -10.41
N ILE A 193 1.06 1.58 -9.62
CA ILE A 193 0.68 1.32 -8.22
C ILE A 193 0.82 2.59 -7.37
N GLY A 194 1.81 3.44 -7.67
CA GLY A 194 1.96 4.76 -7.07
C GLY A 194 0.75 5.65 -7.34
N ALA A 195 0.27 5.70 -8.59
CA ALA A 195 -0.92 6.47 -8.94
C ALA A 195 -2.18 6.02 -8.18
N ALA A 196 -2.33 4.73 -7.89
CA ALA A 196 -3.42 4.22 -7.05
C ALA A 196 -3.30 4.74 -5.61
N GLY A 197 -2.11 4.66 -5.03
CA GLY A 197 -1.77 5.19 -3.71
C GLY A 197 -2.07 6.68 -3.58
N ASP A 198 -1.55 7.47 -4.52
CA ASP A 198 -1.77 8.91 -4.58
C ASP A 198 -3.26 9.27 -4.66
N GLY A 199 -4.05 8.49 -5.39
CA GLY A 199 -5.50 8.72 -5.49
C GLY A 199 -6.21 8.62 -4.15
N VAL A 200 -5.91 7.58 -3.37
CA VAL A 200 -6.49 7.37 -2.03
C VAL A 200 -5.94 8.37 -1.02
N HIS A 201 -4.63 8.56 -1.01
CA HIS A 201 -3.96 9.56 -0.17
C HIS A 201 -4.59 10.94 -0.37
N ASP A 202 -4.63 11.42 -1.60
CA ASP A 202 -5.10 12.76 -1.93
C ASP A 202 -6.57 12.96 -1.58
N LEU A 203 -7.40 11.91 -1.72
CA LEU A 203 -8.78 11.93 -1.25
C LEU A 203 -8.83 12.15 0.26
N ILE A 204 -8.13 11.35 1.05
CA ILE A 204 -8.20 11.43 2.52
C ILE A 204 -7.67 12.78 3.03
N VAL A 205 -6.55 13.28 2.53
CA VAL A 205 -5.99 14.56 2.99
C VAL A 205 -6.88 15.76 2.64
N THR A 206 -7.87 15.61 1.77
CA THR A 206 -8.90 16.65 1.57
C THR A 206 -9.72 16.93 2.82
N LEU A 207 -9.80 16.00 3.79
CA LEU A 207 -10.45 16.23 5.09
C LEU A 207 -9.84 17.40 5.87
N ASN A 208 -8.59 17.78 5.58
CA ASN A 208 -7.96 18.95 6.18
C ASN A 208 -8.36 20.28 5.52
N LYS A 209 -9.05 20.24 4.37
CA LYS A 209 -9.46 21.44 3.63
C LYS A 209 -10.75 22.02 4.22
N PRO A 210 -10.89 23.35 4.29
CA PRO A 210 -12.13 23.98 4.75
C PRO A 210 -13.32 23.57 3.85
N GLY A 211 -14.40 23.06 4.45
CA GLY A 211 -15.63 22.72 3.75
C GLY A 211 -15.67 21.33 3.10
N ALA A 212 -14.73 20.44 3.46
CA ALA A 212 -14.82 19.00 3.17
C ALA A 212 -16.02 18.34 3.86
#